data_AF-R9AL57-F1
#
_entry.id   AF-R9AL57-F1
#
_cell.length_a   1.000
_cell.length_b   1.000
_cell.length_c   1.000
_cell.angle_alpha   90.00
_cell.angle_beta   90.00
_cell.angle_gamma   90.00
#
_symmetry.space_group_name_H-M   'P 1'
#
loop_
_entity.id
_entity.type
_entity.pdbx_description
1 polymer ?
#
loop_
_entity_poly.entity_id
_entity_poly.type
_entity_poly.pdbx_seq_one_letter_code
_entity_poly.pdbx_strand_id
1 'polypeptide(L)'
;MSNIFRRGLCSARVLLEEASSNSKAMASAHAAPDAQTTPTAQSTKESLEKKYTPRPKQLPSIFTNKTPVDQRVQVNPNHGLYAFFERRPVDTTRGEVSDGTGDGKQISSTLPTWTESQSLSSRAWRASELRLKSFEDLHTLWFVLLKERNLLATQLEEARRLGVDIQQSTRVNERRWRVRKAMSRIKGVLSERRHAIPVE
;
A
#
# COMPACT_ATOMS: atom_id res chain seq x y z
N MET A 1 11.93 16.60 34.74
CA MET A 1 11.48 16.94 33.37
C MET A 1 12.37 16.22 32.37
N SER A 2 11.77 15.77 31.27
CA SER A 2 12.39 15.18 30.07
C SER A 2 13.26 13.93 30.23
N ASN A 3 12.65 12.76 30.04
CA ASN A 3 13.33 11.64 29.40
C ASN A 3 12.52 11.17 28.19
N ILE A 4 13.19 11.28 27.05
CA ILE A 4 12.72 11.10 25.69
C ILE A 4 12.89 9.62 25.32
N PHE A 5 11.80 9.05 24.81
CA PHE A 5 11.75 8.08 23.71
C PHE A 5 12.77 6.92 23.71
N ARG A 6 12.33 5.73 24.13
CA ARG A 6 12.92 4.47 23.62
C ARG A 6 11.84 3.63 22.92
N ARG A 7 12.24 3.22 21.72
CA ARG A 7 11.54 2.41 20.71
C ARG A 7 11.17 1.04 21.26
N GLY A 8 10.08 0.47 20.75
CA GLY A 8 9.76 -0.95 20.86
C GLY A 8 8.85 -1.37 19.71
N LEU A 9 9.45 -1.90 18.64
CA LEU A 9 8.77 -2.58 17.55
C LEU A 9 8.23 -3.92 18.09
N CYS A 10 6.90 -4.09 18.17
CA CYS A 10 6.30 -5.40 18.40
C CYS A 10 6.37 -6.22 17.11
N SER A 11 7.41 -7.05 17.00
CA SER A 11 7.42 -8.21 16.11
C SER A 11 6.89 -9.41 16.90
N ALA A 12 5.70 -9.89 16.55
CA ALA A 12 5.13 -11.09 17.15
C ALA A 12 5.92 -12.32 16.65
N ARG A 13 6.82 -12.81 17.48
CA ARG A 13 7.58 -14.06 17.28
C ARG A 13 6.89 -15.15 18.11
N VAL A 14 6.14 -16.02 17.45
CA VAL A 14 5.58 -17.22 18.08
C VAL A 14 6.69 -18.28 18.09
N LEU A 15 7.24 -18.55 19.27
CA LEU A 15 8.07 -19.73 19.53
C LEU A 15 7.16 -20.82 20.11
N LEU A 16 7.18 -21.99 19.48
CA LEU A 16 6.62 -23.23 20.02
C LEU A 16 7.67 -23.84 20.96
N GLU A 17 7.30 -23.97 22.22
CA GLU A 17 8.06 -24.64 23.28
C GLU A 17 7.40 -26.01 23.51
N GLU A 18 8.13 -27.09 23.20
CA GLU A 18 7.72 -28.46 23.54
C GLU A 18 8.15 -28.77 24.98
N ALA A 19 7.17 -28.88 25.87
CA ALA A 19 7.37 -29.46 27.20
C ALA A 19 6.98 -30.95 27.19
N SER A 20 8.00 -31.81 27.32
CA SER A 20 7.87 -33.23 27.61
C SER A 20 8.03 -33.45 29.12
N SER A 21 7.05 -34.10 29.76
CA SER A 21 7.23 -34.87 31.02
C SER A 21 6.00 -35.75 31.34
N ASN A 22 6.17 -37.06 31.09
CA ASN A 22 5.80 -38.25 31.90
C ASN A 22 4.39 -38.41 32.54
N SER A 23 3.69 -39.53 32.27
CA SER A 23 3.89 -40.85 32.93
C SER A 23 2.76 -41.90 32.69
N LYS A 24 3.20 -43.15 32.46
CA LYS A 24 2.68 -44.49 32.83
C LYS A 24 1.16 -44.82 32.90
N ALA A 25 0.76 -45.90 32.20
CA ALA A 25 0.32 -47.18 32.79
C ALA A 25 0.01 -48.25 31.71
N MET A 26 0.41 -49.51 31.98
CA MET A 26 0.09 -50.73 31.21
C MET A 26 -1.20 -51.39 31.73
N ALA A 27 -1.97 -52.07 30.85
CA ALA A 27 -2.13 -53.54 30.84
C ALA A 27 -3.51 -54.05 30.33
N SER A 28 -3.41 -55.10 29.51
CA SER A 28 -4.31 -56.26 29.35
C SER A 28 -5.54 -56.20 28.43
N ALA A 29 -5.83 -57.39 27.88
CA ALA A 29 -6.51 -57.73 26.63
C ALA A 29 -7.89 -58.39 26.85
N HIS A 30 -8.79 -58.34 25.85
CA HIS A 30 -9.62 -59.49 25.41
C HIS A 30 -10.54 -59.20 24.19
N ALA A 31 -10.56 -60.17 23.27
CA ALA A 31 -11.67 -60.73 22.46
C ALA A 31 -12.53 -59.86 21.48
N ALA A 32 -12.54 -60.33 20.22
CA ALA A 32 -13.56 -60.08 19.16
C ALA A 32 -14.79 -61.03 19.36
N PRO A 33 -15.92 -61.02 18.58
CA PRO A 33 -16.12 -60.47 17.22
C PRO A 33 -17.52 -59.88 16.87
N ASP A 34 -17.64 -59.47 15.59
CA ASP A 34 -18.83 -59.41 14.69
C ASP A 34 -19.84 -58.23 14.65
N ALA A 35 -19.90 -57.66 13.42
CA ALA A 35 -21.08 -57.30 12.60
C ALA A 35 -21.80 -55.92 12.72
N GLN A 36 -21.84 -55.25 11.54
CA GLN A 36 -22.88 -54.36 10.97
C GLN A 36 -22.85 -52.83 11.20
N THR A 37 -22.43 -52.14 10.13
CA THR A 37 -22.93 -50.90 9.50
C THR A 37 -24.04 -50.07 10.17
N THR A 38 -23.72 -48.79 10.43
CA THR A 38 -24.63 -47.63 10.26
C THR A 38 -23.84 -46.45 9.67
N PRO A 39 -24.28 -45.82 8.57
CA PRO A 39 -23.55 -44.73 7.92
C PRO A 39 -24.05 -43.33 8.36
N THR A 40 -23.20 -42.32 8.11
CA THR A 40 -23.58 -40.92 7.82
C THR A 40 -23.74 -39.96 9.01
N ALA A 41 -22.62 -39.33 9.43
CA ALA A 41 -22.65 -37.97 10.02
C ALA A 41 -21.33 -37.18 9.87
N GLN A 42 -20.26 -37.77 9.31
CA GLN A 42 -18.95 -37.11 9.19
C GLN A 42 -18.71 -36.45 7.82
N SER A 43 -19.43 -36.88 6.78
CA SER A 43 -19.19 -36.43 5.40
C SER A 43 -19.54 -34.95 5.16
N THR A 44 -20.51 -34.37 5.88
CA THR A 44 -20.95 -32.98 5.65
C THR A 44 -20.06 -31.93 6.31
N LYS A 45 -19.43 -32.23 7.46
CA LYS A 45 -18.55 -31.27 8.15
C LYS A 45 -17.17 -31.17 7.47
N GLU A 46 -16.56 -32.29 7.08
CA GLU A 46 -15.31 -32.28 6.28
C GLU A 46 -15.48 -31.59 4.93
N SER A 47 -16.66 -31.74 4.31
CA SER A 47 -16.97 -31.13 3.01
C SER A 47 -17.12 -29.61 3.10
N LEU A 48 -17.52 -29.06 4.25
CA LEU A 48 -17.61 -27.62 4.49
C LEU A 48 -16.24 -27.04 4.87
N GLU A 49 -15.45 -27.72 5.71
CA GLU A 49 -14.09 -27.26 6.05
C GLU A 49 -13.18 -27.17 4.82
N LYS A 50 -13.22 -28.15 3.90
CA LYS A 50 -12.50 -28.08 2.61
C LYS A 50 -12.94 -26.92 1.71
N LYS A 51 -14.16 -26.40 1.90
CA LYS A 51 -14.70 -25.28 1.11
C LYS A 51 -14.21 -23.92 1.63
N TYR A 52 -13.85 -23.84 2.92
CA TYR A 52 -13.42 -22.61 3.59
C TYR A 52 -11.96 -22.62 4.06
N THR A 53 -11.21 -23.71 3.88
CA THR A 53 -9.75 -23.67 4.02
C THR A 53 -9.20 -22.64 3.03
N PRO A 54 -8.52 -21.57 3.49
CA PRO A 54 -7.87 -20.64 2.59
C PRO A 54 -6.87 -21.44 1.78
N ARG A 55 -7.17 -21.68 0.50
CA ARG A 55 -6.21 -22.32 -0.40
C ARG A 55 -4.96 -21.45 -0.32
N PRO A 56 -3.79 -21.98 0.10
CA PRO A 56 -2.56 -21.21 0.04
C PRO A 56 -2.32 -20.96 -1.44
N LYS A 57 -2.76 -19.79 -1.93
CA LYS A 57 -2.36 -19.29 -3.23
C LYS A 57 -0.88 -18.99 -3.03
N GLN A 58 -0.03 -19.95 -3.41
CA GLN A 58 1.36 -19.62 -3.66
C GLN A 58 1.31 -18.55 -4.76
N LEU A 59 1.40 -17.29 -4.34
CA LEU A 59 1.60 -16.20 -5.27
C LEU A 59 2.89 -16.56 -6.01
N PRO A 60 2.90 -16.59 -7.35
CA PRO A 60 4.13 -16.85 -8.07
C PRO A 60 5.19 -15.89 -7.54
N SER A 61 6.39 -16.41 -7.25
CA SER A 61 7.54 -15.61 -6.87
C SER A 61 7.69 -14.47 -7.87
N ILE A 62 7.28 -13.26 -7.48
CA ILE A 62 7.43 -12.06 -8.32
C ILE A 62 8.93 -11.72 -8.45
N PHE A 63 9.79 -12.35 -7.65
CA PHE A 63 11.15 -11.87 -7.38
C PHE A 63 12.28 -12.77 -7.89
N THR A 64 12.01 -13.88 -8.60
CA THR A 64 13.12 -14.74 -9.08
C THR A 64 13.10 -15.10 -10.56
N ASN A 65 12.18 -14.59 -11.36
CA ASN A 65 12.26 -14.72 -12.82
C ASN A 65 12.09 -13.34 -13.45
N LYS A 66 13.19 -12.72 -13.88
CA LYS A 66 13.08 -11.66 -14.88
C LYS A 66 12.56 -12.34 -16.14
N THR A 67 11.26 -12.27 -16.39
CA THR A 67 10.67 -12.82 -17.61
C THR A 67 11.44 -12.22 -18.81
N PRO A 68 11.96 -13.07 -19.71
CA PRO A 68 12.59 -12.61 -20.94
C PRO A 68 11.68 -11.57 -21.62
N VAL A 69 12.28 -10.53 -22.22
CA VAL A 69 11.53 -9.40 -22.79
C VAL A 69 10.47 -9.88 -23.80
N ASP A 70 10.82 -10.91 -24.57
CA ASP A 70 9.95 -11.53 -25.59
C ASP A 70 8.69 -12.20 -25.01
N GLN A 71 8.69 -12.56 -23.72
CA GLN A 71 7.57 -13.20 -23.04
C GLN A 71 6.73 -12.21 -22.20
N ARG A 72 7.05 -10.91 -22.23
CA ARG A 72 6.30 -9.91 -21.47
C ARG A 72 4.94 -9.66 -22.13
N VAL A 73 3.90 -9.69 -21.31
CA VAL A 73 2.55 -9.31 -21.75
C VAL A 73 2.56 -7.85 -22.19
N GLN A 74 1.97 -7.57 -23.35
CA GLN A 74 1.79 -6.21 -23.83
C GLN A 74 0.85 -5.47 -22.88
N VAL A 75 1.35 -4.43 -22.22
CA VAL A 75 0.58 -3.59 -21.30
C VAL A 75 0.08 -2.36 -22.04
N ASN A 76 -1.20 -2.03 -21.89
CA ASN A 76 -1.77 -0.83 -22.46
C ASN A 76 -1.03 0.42 -21.93
N PRO A 77 -0.45 1.28 -22.78
CA PRO A 77 0.27 2.46 -22.30
C PRO A 77 -0.63 3.48 -21.60
N ASN A 78 -1.91 3.54 -21.97
CA ASN A 78 -2.92 4.36 -21.29
C ASN A 78 -3.62 3.60 -20.15
N HIS A 79 -2.86 2.91 -19.30
CA HIS A 79 -3.42 2.22 -18.14
C HIS A 79 -3.61 3.17 -16.95
N GLY A 80 -4.76 3.09 -16.26
CA GLY A 80 -5.05 3.94 -15.10
C GLY A 80 -4.09 3.77 -13.92
N LEU A 81 -3.44 2.60 -13.80
CA LEU A 81 -2.40 2.37 -12.78
C LEU A 81 -1.16 3.26 -12.97
N TYR A 82 -0.90 3.75 -14.19
CA TYR A 82 0.20 4.68 -14.40
C TYR A 82 0.02 6.01 -13.67
N ALA A 83 -1.19 6.31 -13.16
CA ALA A 83 -1.44 7.49 -12.32
C ALA A 83 -0.76 7.43 -10.94
N PHE A 84 -0.31 6.26 -10.49
CA PHE A 84 0.42 6.10 -9.22
C PHE A 84 1.93 6.34 -9.33
N PHE A 85 2.44 6.51 -10.56
CA PHE A 85 3.85 6.66 -10.85
C PHE A 85 4.14 8.05 -11.40
N GLU A 86 5.34 8.56 -11.10
CA GLU A 86 5.75 9.89 -11.55
C GLU A 86 6.15 9.83 -13.02
N ARG A 87 5.55 10.68 -13.85
CA ARG A 87 5.93 10.77 -15.26
C ARG A 87 7.11 11.70 -15.40
N ARG A 88 8.19 11.20 -15.99
CA ARG A 88 9.38 11.99 -16.31
C ARG A 88 9.75 11.83 -17.78
N PRO A 89 10.41 12.83 -18.39
CA PRO A 89 10.97 12.66 -19.72
C PRO A 89 12.01 11.54 -19.71
N VAL A 90 12.12 10.83 -20.83
CA VAL A 90 13.15 9.80 -21.02
C VAL A 90 14.54 10.45 -21.07
N ASP A 91 15.48 9.94 -20.27
CA ASP A 91 16.88 10.33 -20.37
C ASP A 91 17.58 9.49 -21.45
N THR A 92 17.72 10.02 -22.66
CA THR A 92 18.44 9.35 -23.76
C THR A 92 19.89 8.99 -23.39
N THR A 93 20.52 9.76 -22.50
CA THR A 93 21.90 9.53 -22.04
C THR A 93 22.06 8.25 -21.22
N ARG A 94 20.99 7.80 -20.54
CA ARG A 94 20.99 6.58 -19.73
C ARG A 94 20.53 5.35 -20.50
N GLY A 95 20.19 5.50 -21.78
CA GLY A 95 19.59 4.43 -22.58
C GLY A 95 18.20 4.02 -22.11
N GLU A 96 17.48 4.92 -21.41
CA GLU A 96 16.09 4.67 -21.01
C GLU A 96 15.20 4.61 -22.26
N VAL A 97 14.26 3.66 -22.29
CA VAL A 97 13.28 3.51 -23.37
C VAL A 97 11.93 4.00 -22.86
N SER A 98 11.17 4.71 -23.72
CA SER A 98 9.82 5.12 -23.34
C SER A 98 8.91 3.91 -23.15
N ASP A 99 8.01 3.99 -22.16
CA ASP A 99 7.00 2.97 -21.89
C ASP A 99 5.74 3.17 -22.77
N GLY A 100 5.79 4.11 -23.72
CA GLY A 100 4.66 4.50 -24.58
C GLY A 100 3.58 5.33 -23.86
N THR A 101 3.79 5.67 -22.58
CA THR A 101 2.80 6.40 -21.78
C THR A 101 2.79 7.89 -22.12
N GLY A 102 1.60 8.50 -22.21
CA GLY A 102 1.46 9.93 -22.50
C GLY A 102 1.78 10.27 -23.95
N ASP A 103 2.62 11.30 -24.18
CA ASP A 103 2.99 11.77 -25.52
C ASP A 103 4.05 10.87 -26.22
N GLY A 104 4.28 9.66 -25.70
CA GLY A 104 5.24 8.68 -26.23
C GLY A 104 6.72 8.96 -25.89
N LYS A 105 7.01 10.05 -25.17
CA LYS A 105 8.39 10.49 -24.80
C LYS A 105 8.67 10.45 -23.29
N GLN A 106 7.76 9.89 -22.50
CA GLN A 106 7.86 9.83 -21.04
C GLN A 106 8.09 8.39 -20.58
N ILE A 107 8.56 8.27 -19.33
CA ILE A 107 8.68 7.01 -18.60
C ILE A 107 8.04 7.16 -17.23
N SER A 108 7.35 6.12 -16.79
CA SER A 108 6.76 6.01 -15.46
C SER A 108 7.82 5.59 -14.45
N SER A 109 8.23 6.52 -13.59
CA SER A 109 9.21 6.27 -12.54
C SER A 109 8.54 5.80 -11.25
N THR A 110 9.09 4.72 -10.69
CA THR A 110 8.68 4.17 -9.39
C THR A 110 9.30 4.94 -8.21
N LEU A 111 10.47 5.53 -8.42
CA LEU A 111 11.20 6.29 -7.40
C LEU A 111 11.10 7.80 -7.67
N PRO A 112 11.16 8.63 -6.61
CA PRO A 112 11.12 10.07 -6.76
C PRO A 112 12.30 10.51 -7.62
N THR A 113 12.00 11.18 -8.73
CA THR A 113 13.06 11.71 -9.60
C THR A 113 13.28 13.17 -9.25
N TRP A 114 14.42 13.46 -8.64
CA TRP A 114 14.76 14.80 -8.19
C TRP A 114 15.09 15.72 -9.36
N THR A 115 14.05 16.21 -10.03
CA THR A 115 14.22 17.23 -11.05
C THR A 115 14.26 18.59 -10.36
N GLU A 116 15.38 19.31 -10.50
CA GLU A 116 15.66 20.58 -9.79
C GLU A 116 14.51 21.60 -9.96
N SER A 117 13.86 21.59 -11.13
CA SER A 117 12.74 22.48 -11.47
C SER A 117 11.49 22.28 -10.61
N GLN A 118 11.20 21.06 -10.15
CA GLN A 118 9.98 20.76 -9.39
C GLN A 118 10.13 21.07 -7.90
N SER A 119 11.36 21.01 -7.37
CA SER A 119 11.62 21.14 -5.93
C SER A 119 11.61 22.60 -5.45
N LEU A 120 11.97 23.56 -6.30
CA LEU A 120 12.27 24.93 -5.86
C LEU A 120 11.05 25.87 -5.76
N SER A 121 9.92 25.56 -6.38
CA SER A 121 8.83 26.54 -6.57
C SER A 121 7.51 26.25 -5.82
N SER A 122 7.38 25.12 -5.13
CA SER A 122 6.05 24.69 -4.63
C SER A 122 5.74 25.09 -3.18
N ARG A 123 4.65 25.85 -3.00
CA ARG A 123 4.08 26.28 -1.70
C ARG A 123 2.69 25.66 -1.45
N ALA A 124 2.34 25.42 -0.19
CA ALA A 124 0.97 24.98 0.18
C ALA A 124 -0.07 26.12 0.12
N TRP A 125 -1.29 25.81 -0.32
CA TRP A 125 -2.47 26.70 -0.40
C TRP A 125 -2.77 27.43 0.90
N ARG A 126 -2.98 28.75 0.88
CA ARG A 126 -3.39 29.54 2.07
C ARG A 126 -4.89 29.42 2.31
N ALA A 127 -5.31 29.53 3.57
CA ALA A 127 -6.74 29.53 3.90
C ALA A 127 -7.48 30.71 3.24
N SER A 128 -6.85 31.89 3.18
CA SER A 128 -7.40 33.06 2.50
C SER A 128 -7.69 32.82 1.02
N GLU A 129 -6.79 32.13 0.31
CA GLU A 129 -6.95 31.77 -1.10
C GLU A 129 -8.10 30.77 -1.30
N LEU A 130 -8.21 29.78 -0.39
CA LEU A 130 -9.23 28.73 -0.46
C LEU A 130 -10.64 29.26 -0.14
N ARG A 131 -10.75 30.31 0.68
CA ARG A 131 -12.05 30.95 1.01
C ARG A 131 -12.72 31.59 -0.19
N LEU A 132 -11.97 31.95 -1.23
CA LEU A 132 -12.48 32.56 -2.46
C LEU A 132 -12.93 31.52 -3.51
N LYS A 133 -12.77 30.21 -3.26
CA LYS A 133 -13.07 29.15 -4.23
C LYS A 133 -14.44 28.53 -4.02
N SER A 134 -15.07 28.09 -5.11
CA SER A 134 -16.36 27.38 -5.08
C SER A 134 -16.25 26.03 -4.35
N PHE A 135 -17.37 25.42 -3.99
CA PHE A 135 -17.36 24.07 -3.41
C PHE A 135 -16.80 23.02 -4.39
N GLU A 136 -17.16 23.11 -5.67
CA GLU A 136 -16.70 22.21 -6.72
C GLU A 136 -15.18 22.32 -6.94
N ASP A 137 -14.63 23.53 -6.95
CA ASP A 137 -13.18 23.76 -7.05
C ASP A 137 -12.42 23.17 -5.85
N LEU A 138 -12.97 23.29 -4.64
CA LEU A 138 -12.37 22.71 -3.44
C LEU A 138 -12.41 21.17 -3.48
N HIS A 139 -13.49 20.61 -4.01
CA HIS A 139 -13.66 19.16 -4.16
C HIS A 139 -12.72 18.57 -5.22
N THR A 140 -12.61 19.21 -6.39
CA THR A 140 -11.65 18.83 -7.43
C THR A 140 -10.21 18.95 -6.93
N LEU A 141 -9.88 20.05 -6.25
CA LEU A 141 -8.58 20.25 -5.62
C LEU A 141 -8.27 19.16 -4.58
N TRP A 142 -9.26 18.76 -3.78
CA TRP A 142 -9.10 17.66 -2.82
C TRP A 142 -8.68 16.36 -3.51
N PHE A 143 -9.28 16.03 -4.66
CA PHE A 143 -8.90 14.84 -5.42
C PHE A 143 -7.52 14.95 -6.06
N VAL A 144 -7.13 16.12 -6.55
CA VAL A 144 -5.76 16.34 -7.05
C VAL A 144 -4.74 16.10 -5.92
N LEU A 145 -4.99 16.65 -4.74
CA LEU A 145 -4.14 16.44 -3.55
C LEU A 145 -4.15 14.97 -3.09
N LEU A 146 -5.28 14.28 -3.25
CA LEU A 146 -5.40 12.87 -2.90
C LEU A 146 -4.58 11.97 -3.83
N LYS A 147 -4.63 12.21 -5.14
CA LYS A 147 -3.80 11.50 -6.13
C LYS A 147 -2.32 11.69 -5.83
N GLU A 148 -1.92 12.93 -5.55
CA GLU A 148 -0.56 13.28 -5.14
C GLU A 148 -0.14 12.55 -3.86
N ARG A 149 -1.00 12.51 -2.83
CA ARG A 149 -0.74 11.77 -1.59
C ARG A 149 -0.54 10.27 -1.86
N ASN A 150 -1.31 9.69 -2.78
CA ASN A 150 -1.21 8.28 -3.13
C ASN A 150 0.11 7.99 -3.89
N LEU A 151 0.51 8.87 -4.81
CA LEU A 151 1.80 8.78 -5.51
C LEU A 151 2.98 8.85 -4.51
N LEU A 152 2.92 9.76 -3.53
CA LEU A 152 3.97 9.84 -2.49
C LEU A 152 3.96 8.64 -1.53
N ALA A 153 2.86 7.89 -1.44
CA ALA A 153 2.78 6.68 -0.64
C ALA A 153 3.37 5.49 -1.39
N THR A 154 3.09 5.35 -2.69
CA THR A 154 3.68 4.29 -3.54
C THR A 154 5.18 4.44 -3.65
N GLN A 155 5.69 5.65 -3.91
CA GLN A 155 7.13 5.93 -3.92
C GLN A 155 7.81 5.52 -2.61
N LEU A 156 7.14 5.71 -1.48
CA LEU A 156 7.67 5.38 -0.18
C LEU A 156 7.73 3.89 0.12
N GLU A 157 6.65 3.20 -0.23
CA GLU A 157 6.56 1.75 -0.13
C GLU A 157 7.66 1.10 -0.96
N GLU A 158 7.81 1.57 -2.19
CA GLU A 158 8.78 1.06 -3.14
C GLU A 158 10.22 1.32 -2.70
N ALA A 159 10.52 2.51 -2.20
CA ALA A 159 11.84 2.79 -1.66
C ALA A 159 12.16 1.94 -0.42
N ARG A 160 11.18 1.72 0.47
CA ARG A 160 11.36 0.81 1.61
C ARG A 160 11.60 -0.62 1.14
N ARG A 161 10.86 -1.08 0.13
CA ARG A 161 11.03 -2.40 -0.49
C ARG A 161 12.43 -2.56 -1.09
N LEU A 162 12.94 -1.53 -1.74
CA LEU A 162 14.28 -1.49 -2.32
C LEU A 162 15.41 -1.25 -1.29
N GLY A 163 15.07 -1.00 -0.02
CA GLY A 163 16.04 -0.66 1.02
C GLY A 163 16.68 0.73 0.85
N VAL A 164 16.09 1.59 0.01
CA VAL A 164 16.54 2.97 -0.19
C VAL A 164 15.90 3.87 0.86
N ASP A 165 16.70 4.49 1.71
CA ASP A 165 16.19 5.41 2.73
C ASP A 165 15.85 6.79 2.12
N ILE A 166 14.71 6.86 1.43
CA ILE A 166 14.12 8.14 1.04
C ILE A 166 13.27 8.74 2.18
N GLN A 167 13.09 8.01 3.29
CA GLN A 167 12.26 8.48 4.39
C GLN A 167 12.91 9.64 5.13
N GLN A 168 14.23 9.66 5.19
CA GLN A 168 14.99 10.78 5.73
C GLN A 168 15.14 11.94 4.74
N SER A 169 14.70 11.79 3.49
CA SER A 169 14.77 12.87 2.51
C SER A 169 13.84 14.03 2.89
N THR A 170 14.43 15.18 3.19
CA THR A 170 13.73 16.43 3.47
C THR A 170 12.72 16.77 2.38
N ARG A 171 13.08 16.56 1.11
CA ARG A 171 12.26 16.92 -0.05
C ARG A 171 10.94 16.13 -0.13
N VAL A 172 10.97 14.79 0.05
CA VAL A 172 9.73 13.96 0.07
C VAL A 172 8.86 14.35 1.25
N ASN A 173 9.47 14.54 2.43
CA ASN A 173 8.75 14.88 3.65
C ASN A 173 8.06 16.25 3.55
N GLU A 174 8.74 17.26 3.01
CA GLU A 174 8.15 18.57 2.78
C GLU A 174 6.99 18.52 1.79
N ARG A 175 7.14 17.80 0.66
CA ARG A 175 6.06 17.64 -0.34
C ARG A 175 4.83 16.99 0.30
N ARG A 176 5.03 15.90 1.04
CA ARG A 176 3.97 15.23 1.83
C ARG A 176 3.33 16.16 2.84
N TRP A 177 4.12 16.94 3.58
CA TRP A 177 3.61 17.90 4.55
C TRP A 177 2.78 19.00 3.89
N ARG A 178 3.23 19.55 2.76
CA ARG A 178 2.50 20.59 2.00
C ARG A 178 1.12 20.10 1.56
N VAL A 179 1.04 18.86 1.05
CA VAL A 179 -0.23 18.21 0.65
C VAL A 179 -1.16 18.05 1.84
N ARG A 180 -0.67 17.49 2.95
CA ARG A 180 -1.46 17.33 4.19
C ARG A 180 -1.96 18.66 4.74
N LYS A 181 -1.10 19.70 4.70
CA LYS A 181 -1.44 21.05 5.16
C LYS A 181 -2.54 21.68 4.30
N ALA A 182 -2.45 21.53 2.98
CA ALA A 182 -3.49 22.00 2.06
C ALA A 182 -4.83 21.29 2.34
N MET A 183 -4.83 19.96 2.47
CA MET A 183 -6.02 19.18 2.83
C MET A 183 -6.65 19.64 4.16
N SER A 184 -5.83 19.85 5.20
CA SER A 184 -6.31 20.33 6.50
C SER A 184 -6.96 21.71 6.40
N ARG A 185 -6.42 22.61 5.55
CA ARG A 185 -6.98 23.95 5.33
C ARG A 185 -8.30 23.91 4.58
N ILE A 186 -8.44 23.02 3.58
CA ILE A 186 -9.72 22.81 2.89
C ILE A 186 -10.79 22.37 3.89
N LYS A 187 -10.48 21.39 4.76
CA LYS A 187 -11.39 20.95 5.82
C LYS A 187 -11.75 22.10 6.77
N GLY A 188 -10.78 22.92 7.14
CA GLY A 188 -11.00 24.11 7.96
C GLY A 188 -11.97 25.11 7.32
N VAL A 189 -11.73 25.48 6.06
CA VAL A 189 -12.59 26.43 5.33
C VAL A 189 -14.02 25.90 5.15
N LEU A 190 -14.19 24.61 4.85
CA LEU A 190 -15.53 24.00 4.75
C LEU A 190 -16.25 24.01 6.10
N SER A 191 -15.52 23.76 7.19
CA SER A 191 -16.05 23.87 8.54
C SER A 191 -16.45 25.31 8.86
N GLU A 192 -15.61 26.30 8.56
CA GLU A 192 -15.92 27.73 8.77
C GLU A 192 -17.21 28.13 8.04
N ARG A 193 -17.34 27.77 6.75
CA ARG A 193 -18.54 28.07 5.93
C ARG A 193 -19.81 27.46 6.52
N ARG A 194 -19.73 26.22 7.01
CA ARG A 194 -20.87 25.54 7.62
C ARG A 194 -21.36 26.25 8.90
N HIS A 195 -20.45 26.78 9.72
CA HIS A 195 -20.82 27.51 10.93
C HIS A 195 -21.24 28.96 10.65
N ALA A 196 -20.80 29.55 9.53
CA ALA A 196 -21.14 30.92 9.15
C ALA A 196 -22.58 31.08 8.63
N ILE A 197 -23.20 29.99 8.16
CA ILE A 197 -24.60 29.99 7.73
C ILE A 197 -25.47 29.77 8.97
N PRO A 198 -26.24 30.77 9.43
CA PRO A 198 -27.20 30.58 10.50
C PRO A 198 -28.25 29.59 10.01
N VAL A 199 -28.58 28.62 10.87
CA VAL A 199 -29.72 27.74 10.65
C VAL A 199 -30.93 28.52 11.17
N GLU A 200 -31.75 29.06 10.27
CA GLU A 200 -33.08 29.61 10.60
C GLU A 200 -34.10 28.48 10.79
#